data_AF-A0A641CAW2-F1
#
_entry.id   AF-A0A641CAW2-F1
#
_cell.length_a   1.000
_cell.length_b   1.000
_cell.length_c   1.000
_cell.angle_alpha   90.00
_cell.angle_beta   90.00
_cell.angle_gamma   90.00
#
_symmetry.space_group_name_H-M   'P 1'
#
loop_
_entity.id
_entity.type
_entity.pdbx_description
1 polymer ?
#
loop_
_entity_poly.entity_id
_entity_poly.type
_entity_poly.pdbx_seq_one_letter_code
_entity_poly.pdbx_strand_id
1 'polypeptide(L)'
;MEDTEEGKLSQFLVAANRIAFIDPANGNETPMFVAQGNQIFMNEVFLKYLTAPTITSGGNPPVFSLTPDGRLTAKNADISGNVNANSGTLNNVTINENCRVLGKLSANQIEGDLVKTVGKAFPRDSRAPERWP
;
A
#
# COMPACT_ATOMS: atom_id res chain seq x y z
N MET A 1 15.30 -35.54 14.61
CA MET A 1 13.91 -35.94 14.31
C MET A 1 13.24 -36.09 15.65
N GLU A 2 12.12 -35.42 15.85
CA GLU A 2 11.34 -35.56 17.08
C GLU A 2 10.38 -36.72 16.87
N ASP A 3 10.69 -37.86 17.48
CA ASP A 3 9.84 -39.04 17.46
C ASP A 3 8.98 -39.00 18.73
N THR A 4 7.66 -39.00 18.56
CA THR A 4 6.71 -39.27 19.65
C THR A 4 6.10 -40.65 19.46
N GLU A 5 5.47 -41.19 20.51
CA GLU A 5 4.80 -42.49 20.46
C GLU A 5 3.70 -42.58 19.39
N GLU A 6 3.18 -41.44 18.90
CA GLU A 6 2.14 -41.34 17.87
C GLU A 6 2.68 -41.09 16.43
N GLY A 7 4.00 -41.00 16.24
CA GLY A 7 4.64 -40.79 14.94
C GLY A 7 5.49 -39.51 14.84
N LYS A 8 6.00 -39.23 13.64
CA LYS A 8 6.84 -38.05 13.37
C LYS A 8 5.97 -36.79 13.37
N LEU A 9 6.19 -35.92 14.36
CA LEU A 9 5.48 -34.65 14.50
C LEU A 9 5.75 -33.66 13.36
N SER A 10 6.85 -33.83 12.62
CA SER A 10 7.19 -32.99 11.47
C SER A 10 8.04 -33.76 10.47
N GLN A 11 7.80 -33.51 9.18
CA GLN A 11 8.62 -34.05 8.10
C GLN A 11 9.45 -32.93 7.48
N PHE A 12 10.75 -33.17 7.46
CA PHE A 12 11.72 -32.37 6.73
C PHE A 12 12.11 -33.14 5.46
N LEU A 13 11.70 -32.63 4.30
CA LEU A 13 12.02 -33.24 3.02
C LEU A 13 13.16 -32.47 2.35
N VAL A 14 14.23 -33.18 2.01
CA VAL A 14 15.36 -32.65 1.23
C VAL A 14 15.52 -33.47 -0.04
N ALA A 15 15.38 -32.80 -1.17
CA ALA A 15 15.70 -33.31 -2.50
C ALA A 15 16.63 -32.32 -3.22
N ALA A 16 17.27 -32.74 -4.32
CA ALA A 16 18.29 -31.93 -5.02
C ALA A 16 17.86 -30.48 -5.32
N ASN A 17 16.57 -30.22 -5.56
CA ASN A 17 16.03 -28.91 -5.90
C ASN A 17 14.85 -28.47 -5.01
N ARG A 18 14.60 -29.15 -3.88
CA ARG A 18 13.42 -28.90 -3.04
C ARG A 18 13.73 -29.13 -1.57
N ILE A 19 13.49 -28.12 -0.74
CA ILE A 19 13.44 -28.24 0.73
C ILE A 19 12.02 -27.90 1.16
N ALA A 20 11.37 -28.80 1.89
CA ALA A 20 10.02 -28.57 2.40
C ALA A 20 9.90 -28.93 3.89
N PHE A 21 9.23 -28.06 4.64
CA PHE A 21 8.82 -28.34 6.02
C PHE A 21 7.32 -28.62 6.02
N ILE A 22 6.96 -29.83 6.44
CA ILE A 22 5.58 -30.30 6.51
C ILE A 22 5.28 -30.57 7.98
N ASP A 23 4.25 -29.91 8.50
CA ASP A 23 3.65 -30.27 9.78
C ASP A 23 2.38 -31.08 9.47
N PRO A 24 2.39 -32.41 9.65
CA PRO A 24 1.20 -33.24 9.44
C PRO A 24 0.14 -33.06 10.54
N ALA A 25 0.39 -32.27 11.60
CA ALA A 25 -0.60 -32.03 12.64
C ALA A 25 -1.88 -31.40 12.03
N ASN A 26 -3.01 -32.08 12.22
CA ASN A 26 -4.35 -31.76 11.69
C ASN A 26 -4.66 -32.20 10.24
N GLY A 27 -3.85 -33.06 9.61
CA GLY A 27 -4.16 -33.60 8.28
C GLY A 27 -4.02 -32.60 7.13
N ASN A 28 -3.35 -31.46 7.36
CA ASN A 28 -3.01 -30.51 6.32
C ASN A 28 -1.66 -30.89 5.70
N GLU A 29 -1.70 -31.54 4.53
CA GLU A 29 -0.49 -31.97 3.82
C GLU A 29 0.23 -30.83 3.07
N THR A 30 -0.31 -29.60 3.13
CA THR A 30 0.30 -28.44 2.47
C THR A 30 1.56 -28.01 3.23
N PRO A 31 2.75 -28.05 2.61
CA PRO A 31 3.97 -27.66 3.30
C PRO A 31 3.91 -26.18 3.71
N MET A 32 4.31 -25.86 4.95
CA MET A 32 4.33 -24.48 5.44
C MET A 32 5.41 -23.63 4.73
N PHE A 33 6.47 -24.29 4.28
CA PHE A 33 7.61 -23.69 3.59
C PHE A 33 8.07 -24.63 2.49
N VAL A 34 8.26 -24.11 1.28
CA VAL A 34 8.90 -24.82 0.17
C VAL A 34 9.93 -23.90 -0.48
N ALA A 35 11.21 -24.25 -0.40
CA ALA A 35 12.25 -23.67 -1.24
C ALA A 35 12.44 -24.56 -2.47
N GLN A 36 12.19 -24.03 -3.66
CA GLN A 36 12.35 -24.75 -4.93
C GLN A 36 12.90 -23.83 -6.01
N GLY A 37 14.03 -24.23 -6.61
CA GLY A 37 14.76 -23.37 -7.56
C GLY A 37 15.16 -22.05 -6.91
N ASN A 38 14.70 -20.93 -7.49
CA ASN A 38 14.99 -19.57 -7.02
C ASN A 38 13.81 -18.93 -6.25
N GLN A 39 12.83 -19.73 -5.80
CA GLN A 39 11.63 -19.25 -5.14
C GLN A 39 11.42 -19.94 -3.80
N ILE A 40 10.81 -19.18 -2.87
CA ILE A 40 10.31 -19.69 -1.60
C ILE A 40 8.80 -19.47 -1.60
N PHE A 41 8.04 -20.54 -1.35
CA PHE A 41 6.61 -20.51 -1.17
C PHE A 41 6.28 -20.68 0.30
N MET A 42 5.42 -19.81 0.82
CA MET A 42 4.92 -19.83 2.19
C MET A 42 3.42 -19.51 2.14
N ASN A 43 2.61 -20.22 2.92
CA ASN A 43 1.17 -19.98 2.97
C ASN A 43 0.86 -18.71 3.77
N GLU A 44 1.35 -18.64 4.99
CA GLU A 44 1.21 -17.49 5.88
C GLU A 44 2.54 -17.25 6.60
N VAL A 45 2.92 -15.98 6.77
CA VAL A 45 4.17 -15.61 7.42
C VAL A 45 3.96 -14.46 8.40
N PHE A 46 4.45 -14.63 9.63
CA PHE A 46 4.53 -13.59 10.63
C PHE A 46 6.00 -13.17 10.79
N LEU A 47 6.34 -11.95 10.37
CA LEU A 47 7.70 -11.42 10.43
C LEU A 47 7.76 -10.24 11.39
N LYS A 48 8.83 -10.18 12.19
CA LYS A 48 9.13 -8.97 12.97
C LYS A 48 9.49 -7.79 12.07
N TYR A 49 10.34 -8.04 11.06
CA TYR A 49 10.76 -7.06 10.05
C TYR A 49 10.94 -7.74 8.69
N LEU A 50 10.60 -7.04 7.62
CA LEU A 50 10.85 -7.45 6.23
C LEU A 50 11.82 -6.45 5.58
N THR A 51 13.02 -6.91 5.25
CA THR A 51 14.00 -6.13 4.46
C THR A 51 14.01 -6.67 3.04
N ALA A 52 13.49 -5.91 2.09
CA ALA A 52 13.43 -6.29 0.68
C ALA A 52 13.74 -5.09 -0.22
N PRO A 53 14.61 -5.24 -1.25
CA PRO A 53 14.87 -4.17 -2.22
C PRO A 53 13.65 -3.93 -3.12
N THR A 54 12.81 -4.96 -3.32
CA THR A 54 11.61 -4.88 -4.14
C THR A 54 10.54 -5.77 -3.54
N ILE A 55 9.30 -5.29 -3.55
CA ILE A 55 8.10 -6.07 -3.19
C ILE A 55 7.14 -5.94 -4.37
N THR A 56 6.55 -7.03 -4.84
CA THR A 56 5.65 -7.02 -6.01
C THR A 56 4.52 -8.02 -5.80
N SER A 57 3.28 -7.57 -6.01
CA SER A 57 2.11 -8.47 -5.99
C SER A 57 2.14 -9.43 -7.17
N GLY A 58 1.64 -10.66 -7.00
CA GLY A 58 1.63 -11.69 -8.06
C GLY A 58 0.72 -11.44 -9.27
N GLY A 59 -0.05 -10.35 -9.30
CA GLY A 59 -0.86 -9.99 -10.47
C GLY A 59 0.00 -9.55 -11.67
N ASN A 60 -0.51 -9.75 -12.89
CA ASN A 60 0.15 -9.29 -14.12
C ASN A 60 -0.79 -8.38 -14.95
N PRO A 61 -0.58 -7.05 -14.97
CA PRO A 61 0.50 -6.32 -14.31
C PRO A 61 0.32 -6.25 -12.77
N PRO A 62 1.39 -5.99 -12.00
CA PRO A 62 1.31 -5.85 -10.55
C PRO A 62 0.30 -4.77 -10.16
N VAL A 63 -0.51 -5.05 -9.14
CA VAL A 63 -1.45 -4.07 -8.56
C VAL A 63 -0.84 -3.34 -7.37
N PHE A 64 0.26 -3.87 -6.83
CA PHE A 64 1.09 -3.29 -5.78
C PHE A 64 2.58 -3.55 -6.08
N SER A 65 3.42 -2.52 -5.95
CA SER A 65 4.88 -2.68 -6.03
C SER A 65 5.63 -1.61 -5.22
N LEU A 66 6.72 -2.02 -4.58
CA LEU A 66 7.75 -1.15 -4.01
C LEU A 66 9.07 -1.43 -4.74
N THR A 67 9.71 -0.40 -5.29
CA THR A 67 10.98 -0.52 -6.02
C THR A 67 12.17 0.04 -5.22
N PRO A 68 13.42 -0.28 -5.58
CA PRO A 68 14.59 0.12 -4.79
C PRO A 68 14.82 1.64 -4.71
N ASP A 69 14.35 2.40 -5.71
CA ASP A 69 14.35 3.86 -5.74
C ASP A 69 13.26 4.49 -4.85
N GLY A 70 12.51 3.67 -4.11
CA GLY A 70 11.51 4.12 -3.14
C GLY A 70 10.13 4.38 -3.73
N ARG A 71 9.88 4.03 -4.99
CA ARG A 71 8.57 4.22 -5.62
C ARG A 71 7.59 3.15 -5.15
N LEU A 72 6.53 3.59 -4.50
CA LEU A 72 5.35 2.80 -4.18
C LEU A 72 4.29 3.00 -5.26
N THR A 73 3.77 1.90 -5.83
CA THR A 73 2.61 1.92 -6.74
C THR A 73 1.53 1.01 -6.19
N ALA A 74 0.29 1.49 -6.12
CA ALA A 74 -0.87 0.72 -5.68
C ALA A 74 -2.12 1.16 -6.47
N LYS A 75 -2.90 0.21 -7.00
CA LYS A 75 -4.11 0.52 -7.78
C LYS A 75 -5.33 0.86 -6.93
N ASN A 76 -5.52 0.17 -5.81
CA ASN A 76 -6.68 0.30 -4.92
C ASN A 76 -6.20 0.48 -3.47
N ALA A 77 -5.52 1.59 -3.19
CA ALA A 77 -5.03 1.89 -1.85
C ALA A 77 -6.14 2.53 -1.00
N ASP A 78 -6.41 1.96 0.17
CA ASP A 78 -7.21 2.58 1.23
C ASP A 78 -6.27 2.98 2.37
N ILE A 79 -6.20 4.27 2.66
CA ILE A 79 -5.30 4.85 3.65
C ILE A 79 -6.14 5.56 4.71
N SER A 80 -6.32 4.91 5.86
CA SER A 80 -7.02 5.47 7.02
C SER A 80 -6.16 6.42 7.86
N GLY A 81 -4.86 6.47 7.58
CA GLY A 81 -3.89 7.29 8.30
C GLY A 81 -3.56 8.61 7.60
N ASN A 82 -2.48 9.25 8.06
CA ASN A 82 -1.99 10.49 7.48
C ASN A 82 -1.00 10.24 6.33
N VAL A 83 -1.14 10.98 5.24
CA VAL A 83 -0.16 11.05 4.16
C VAL A 83 0.57 12.39 4.25
N ASN A 84 1.89 12.35 4.46
CA ASN A 84 2.74 13.54 4.42
C ASN A 84 3.49 13.60 3.08
N ALA A 85 3.29 14.68 2.32
CA ALA A 85 3.93 14.88 1.02
C ALA A 85 4.44 16.32 0.89
N ASN A 86 5.70 16.47 0.52
CA ASN A 86 6.31 17.79 0.23
C ASN A 86 6.03 18.26 -1.20
N SER A 87 5.70 17.32 -2.08
CA SER A 87 5.36 17.55 -3.49
C SER A 87 4.56 16.37 -4.03
N GLY A 88 3.81 16.59 -5.11
CA GLY A 88 3.05 15.55 -5.76
C GLY A 88 2.08 16.12 -6.79
N THR A 89 1.47 15.22 -7.55
CA THR A 89 0.34 15.55 -8.42
C THR A 89 -0.77 14.56 -8.12
N LEU A 90 -2.00 15.04 -8.15
CA LEU A 90 -3.18 14.21 -7.95
C LEU A 90 -4.12 14.48 -9.11
N ASN A 91 -4.70 13.41 -9.68
CA ASN A 91 -5.65 13.49 -10.78
C ASN A 91 -6.97 12.87 -10.32
N ASN A 92 -8.09 13.48 -10.70
CA ASN A 92 -9.44 12.97 -10.40
C ASN A 92 -9.69 12.74 -8.90
N VAL A 93 -9.34 13.73 -8.09
CA VAL A 93 -9.54 13.65 -6.63
C VAL A 93 -10.96 14.08 -6.29
N THR A 94 -11.63 13.24 -5.50
CA THR A 94 -12.88 13.60 -4.82
C THR A 94 -12.60 13.76 -3.33
N ILE A 95 -13.04 14.88 -2.75
CA ILE A 95 -12.99 15.11 -1.31
C ILE A 95 -14.42 15.04 -0.80
N ASN A 96 -14.74 13.96 -0.09
CA ASN A 96 -16.10 13.71 0.39
C ASN A 96 -16.50 14.61 1.56
N GLU A 97 -15.53 15.05 2.35
CA GLU A 97 -15.74 15.90 3.52
C GLU A 97 -14.97 17.21 3.38
N ASN A 98 -14.12 17.54 4.35
CA ASN A 98 -13.49 18.83 4.47
C ASN A 98 -12.09 18.82 3.88
N CYS A 99 -11.75 19.87 3.14
CA CYS A 99 -10.38 20.20 2.76
C CYS A 99 -9.95 21.46 3.50
N ARG A 100 -8.79 21.43 4.15
CA ARG A 100 -8.20 22.62 4.79
C ARG A 100 -6.89 22.99 4.10
N VAL A 101 -6.89 24.12 3.41
CA VAL A 101 -5.70 24.70 2.80
C VAL A 101 -5.17 25.81 3.71
N LEU A 102 -4.04 25.56 4.38
CA LEU A 102 -3.37 26.56 5.23
C LEU A 102 -2.55 27.57 4.42
N GLY A 103 -2.14 27.18 3.22
CA GLY A 103 -1.33 27.98 2.30
C GLY A 103 -2.16 28.67 1.22
N LYS A 104 -1.54 28.87 0.06
CA LYS A 104 -2.20 29.43 -1.13
C LYS A 104 -2.77 28.32 -2.00
N LEU A 105 -4.00 28.50 -2.47
CA LEU A 105 -4.61 27.70 -3.52
C LEU A 105 -4.49 28.47 -4.84
N SER A 106 -3.79 27.90 -5.82
CA SER A 106 -3.71 28.43 -7.19
C SER A 106 -4.49 27.49 -8.09
N ALA A 107 -5.44 28.03 -8.85
CA ALA A 107 -6.26 27.26 -9.78
C ALA A 107 -6.46 28.06 -11.06
N ASN A 108 -6.34 27.39 -12.21
CA ASN A 108 -6.57 28.01 -13.51
C ASN A 108 -8.06 28.07 -13.85
N GLN A 109 -8.82 27.07 -13.43
CA GLN A 109 -10.27 26.96 -13.64
C GLN A 109 -10.89 26.36 -12.39
N ILE A 110 -12.04 26.91 -11.98
CA ILE A 110 -12.87 26.34 -10.93
C ILE A 110 -14.30 26.34 -11.43
N GLU A 111 -14.93 25.18 -11.41
CA GLU A 111 -16.32 25.00 -11.82
C GLU A 111 -17.18 24.71 -10.58
N GLY A 112 -18.26 25.48 -10.43
CA GLY A 112 -19.17 25.42 -9.27
C GLY A 112 -19.05 26.59 -8.30
N ASP A 113 -19.85 26.54 -7.24
CA ASP A 113 -19.92 27.59 -6.23
C ASP A 113 -18.70 27.55 -5.31
N LEU A 114 -17.93 28.64 -5.26
CA LEU A 114 -16.77 28.76 -4.37
C LEU A 114 -17.16 29.03 -2.92
N VAL A 115 -18.20 29.85 -2.74
CA VAL A 115 -18.67 30.28 -1.43
C VAL A 115 -20.17 30.41 -1.48
N LYS A 116 -20.84 29.79 -0.51
CA LYS A 116 -22.27 29.98 -0.23
C LYS A 116 -22.41 30.86 1.00
N THR A 117 -22.04 32.14 0.89
CA THR A 117 -22.21 33.10 2.01
C THR A 117 -23.61 33.66 1.99
N VAL A 118 -24.35 33.41 3.08
CA VAL A 118 -25.45 34.31 3.44
C VAL A 118 -24.84 35.56 4.09
N GLY A 119 -24.63 36.62 3.30
CA GLY A 119 -24.44 37.98 3.81
C GLY A 119 -23.02 38.49 4.11
N LYS A 120 -21.94 37.86 3.64
CA LYS A 120 -20.59 38.46 3.70
C LYS A 120 -19.84 38.39 2.37
N ALA A 121 -19.24 39.52 1.99
CA ALA A 121 -18.39 39.65 0.82
C ALA A 121 -17.12 38.82 0.95
N PHE A 122 -16.62 38.30 -0.16
CA PHE A 122 -15.29 37.70 -0.23
C PHE A 122 -14.24 38.70 0.27
N PRO A 123 -13.26 38.25 1.07
CA PRO A 123 -12.14 39.11 1.47
C PRO A 123 -11.40 39.61 0.22
N ARG A 124 -11.49 40.91 -0.04
CA ARG A 124 -10.64 41.60 -1.02
C ARG A 124 -9.38 42.10 -0.30
N ASP A 125 -8.21 41.89 -0.88
CA ASP A 125 -7.05 42.73 -0.54
C ASP A 125 -7.38 44.15 -1.02
N SER A 126 -7.27 45.15 -0.15
CA SER A 126 -7.51 46.56 -0.49
C SER A 126 -6.54 47.09 -1.55
N ARG A 127 -5.44 46.37 -1.81
CA ARG A 127 -4.45 46.68 -2.85
C ARG A 127 -4.69 45.92 -4.16
N ALA A 128 -5.67 45.01 -4.22
CA ALA A 128 -6.01 44.31 -5.45
C ALA A 128 -6.77 45.27 -6.40
N PRO A 129 -6.47 45.26 -7.71
CA PRO A 129 -7.18 46.11 -8.67
C PRO A 129 -8.68 45.81 -8.66
N GLU A 130 -9.48 46.87 -8.85
CA GLU A 130 -10.95 46.83 -8.75
C GLU A 130 -11.61 45.91 -9.79
N ARG A 131 -10.86 45.57 -10.85
CA ARG A 131 -11.17 44.52 -11.81
C ARG A 131 -10.00 43.54 -11.90
N TRP A 132 -10.29 42.25 -11.75
CA TRP A 132 -9.39 41.23 -12.27
C TRP A 132 -9.42 41.29 -13.81
N PRO A 133 -8.29 41.07 -14.51
CA PRO A 133 -8.33 40.86 -15.95
C PRO A 133 -9.21 39.66 -16.31
#